data_AF-A0A8J5UHJ2-F1
#
_entry.id   AF-A0A8J5UHJ2-F1
#
_cell.length_a   1.000
_cell.length_b   1.000
_cell.length_c   1.000
_cell.angle_alpha   90.00
_cell.angle_beta   90.00
_cell.angle_gamma   90.00
#
_symmetry.space_group_name_H-M   'P 1'
#
loop_
_entity.id
_entity.type
_entity.pdbx_description
1 polymer ?
#
loop_
_entity_poly.entity_id
_entity_poly.type
_entity_poly.pdbx_seq_one_letter_code
_entity_poly.pdbx_strand_id
1 'polypeptide(L)'
;MDAVAFHLSPPVKDAVCKQNITTALVPVGCTGMLQPLVTAVNKLIKDWIRELILDYELEQERKGKTRWSVSDRRIMTTWVIARAFERLKTKKDLIEKAFLDVGITVRPDGSQDNLIRIKGIDEIDFTGWETASEITIKSEELVSRLCDEEELSFGPEDELDEDILIYSLKKMKIPQLKQLASRNSLTVKGRKDDIVEQLQQYYAKERSQNDCITVQIDVEEDVFTVD
;
A
#
# COMPACT_ATOMS: atom_id res chain seq x y z
N MET A 1 -6.54 -13.02 11.44
CA MET A 1 -5.12 -12.76 11.78
C MET A 1 -4.25 -13.40 10.72
N ASP A 2 -3.07 -12.85 10.41
CA ASP A 2 -2.12 -13.55 9.55
C ASP A 2 -1.63 -14.84 10.20
N ALA A 3 -1.36 -15.85 9.38
CA ALA A 3 -0.77 -17.12 9.80
C ALA A 3 0.75 -17.02 10.08
N VAL A 4 1.19 -15.94 10.73
CA VAL A 4 2.58 -15.74 11.13
C VAL A 4 2.90 -16.46 12.45
N ALA A 5 4.14 -16.94 12.59
CA ALA A 5 4.55 -17.86 13.66
C ALA A 5 4.17 -17.38 15.08
N PHE A 6 4.29 -16.07 15.36
CA PHE A 6 3.99 -15.54 16.69
C PHE A 6 2.48 -15.50 17.01
N HIS A 7 1.62 -15.21 16.02
CA HIS A 7 0.16 -15.34 16.16
C HIS A 7 -0.27 -16.79 16.41
N LEU A 8 0.52 -17.75 15.91
CA LEU A 8 0.22 -19.17 16.06
C LEU A 8 0.75 -19.78 17.36
N SER A 9 1.48 -19.01 18.16
CA SER A 9 2.08 -19.50 19.40
C SER A 9 1.02 -19.91 20.43
N PRO A 10 1.25 -20.99 21.22
CA PRO A 10 0.30 -21.44 22.23
C PRO A 10 -0.14 -20.32 23.20
N PRO A 11 0.74 -19.45 23.73
CA PRO A 11 0.32 -18.38 24.62
C PRO A 11 -0.69 -17.40 23.99
N VAL A 12 -0.53 -17.08 22.71
CA VAL A 12 -1.46 -16.20 21.99
C VAL A 12 -2.78 -16.92 21.74
N LYS A 13 -2.75 -18.15 21.25
CA LYS A 13 -3.95 -18.96 21.03
C LYS A 13 -4.75 -19.15 22.31
N ASP A 14 -4.09 -19.46 23.42
CA ASP A 14 -4.73 -19.63 24.73
C ASP A 14 -5.35 -18.31 25.23
N ALA A 15 -4.67 -17.18 25.03
CA ALA A 15 -5.20 -15.88 25.43
C ALA A 15 -6.45 -15.48 24.64
N VAL A 16 -6.47 -15.75 23.34
CA VAL A 16 -7.62 -15.47 22.46
C VAL A 16 -8.79 -16.42 22.78
N CYS A 17 -8.49 -17.70 23.00
CA CYS A 17 -9.48 -18.70 23.41
C CYS A 17 -10.15 -18.35 24.75
N LYS A 18 -9.37 -17.91 25.75
CA LYS A 18 -9.88 -17.45 27.06
C LYS A 18 -10.85 -16.26 26.96
N GLN A 19 -10.81 -15.50 25.86
CA GLN A 19 -11.71 -14.38 25.60
C GLN A 19 -12.94 -14.78 24.76
N ASN A 20 -13.15 -16.07 24.50
CA ASN A 20 -14.22 -16.58 23.62
C ASN A 20 -14.17 -15.99 22.20
N ILE A 21 -12.96 -15.76 21.69
CA ILE A 21 -12.76 -15.24 20.33
C ILE A 21 -12.41 -16.41 19.41
N THR A 22 -13.25 -16.66 18.42
CA THR A 22 -12.94 -17.58 17.31
C THR A 22 -11.94 -16.92 16.38
N THR A 23 -10.80 -17.57 16.14
CA THR A 23 -9.75 -17.02 15.29
C THR A 23 -9.90 -17.51 13.85
N ALA A 24 -10.07 -16.57 12.91
CA ALA A 24 -9.87 -16.83 11.49
C ALA A 24 -8.42 -16.53 11.10
N LEU A 25 -7.73 -17.52 10.54
CA LEU A 25 -6.36 -17.38 10.04
C LEU A 25 -6.40 -17.14 8.54
N VAL A 26 -5.74 -16.07 8.09
CA VAL A 26 -5.60 -15.76 6.68
C VAL A 26 -4.45 -16.61 6.13
N PRO A 27 -4.68 -17.40 5.07
CA PRO A 27 -3.62 -18.17 4.44
C PRO A 27 -2.48 -17.27 3.93
N VAL A 28 -1.28 -17.84 3.87
CA VAL A 28 -0.11 -17.16 3.32
C VAL A 28 -0.38 -16.73 1.88
N GLY A 29 0.04 -15.52 1.53
CA GLY A 29 -0.20 -14.93 0.20
C GLY A 29 -1.61 -14.35 0.02
N CYS A 30 -2.55 -14.60 0.92
CA CYS A 30 -3.92 -14.08 0.83
C CYS A 30 -4.16 -12.78 1.62
N THR A 31 -3.14 -12.27 2.32
CA THR A 31 -3.26 -11.05 3.15
C THR A 31 -3.76 -9.85 2.35
N GLY A 32 -3.24 -9.63 1.14
CA GLY A 32 -3.66 -8.55 0.24
C GLY A 32 -5.09 -8.70 -0.34
N MET A 33 -5.75 -9.84 -0.10
CA MET A 33 -7.10 -10.15 -0.59
C MET A 33 -8.12 -10.21 0.54
N LEU A 34 -7.75 -10.81 1.68
CA LEU A 34 -8.69 -11.18 2.75
C LEU A 34 -8.57 -10.32 4.00
N GLN A 35 -7.55 -9.47 4.12
CA GLN A 35 -7.44 -8.56 5.26
C GLN A 35 -7.96 -7.16 4.90
N PRO A 36 -9.02 -6.66 5.59
CA PRO A 36 -9.59 -5.33 5.31
C PRO A 36 -8.56 -4.20 5.43
N LEU A 37 -7.66 -4.34 6.41
CA LEU A 37 -6.65 -3.31 6.67
C LEU A 37 -5.64 -3.23 5.53
N VAL A 38 -5.22 -4.37 4.98
CA VAL A 38 -4.22 -4.42 3.91
C VAL A 38 -4.83 -4.05 2.57
N THR A 39 -6.06 -4.50 2.30
CA THR A 39 -6.76 -4.25 1.03
C THR A 39 -7.10 -2.77 0.80
N ALA A 40 -7.47 -2.03 1.85
CA ALA A 40 -8.02 -0.68 1.68
C ALA A 40 -7.42 0.40 2.59
N VAL A 41 -7.08 0.07 3.84
CA VAL A 41 -6.78 1.09 4.86
C VAL A 41 -5.29 1.45 4.91
N ASN A 42 -4.41 0.48 4.77
CA ASN A 42 -2.98 0.64 5.03
C ASN A 42 -2.31 1.56 4.00
N LYS A 43 -2.60 1.41 2.70
CA LYS A 43 -2.05 2.30 1.66
C LYS A 43 -2.43 3.76 1.96
N LEU A 44 -3.72 3.99 2.17
CA LEU A 44 -4.26 5.32 2.47
C LEU A 44 -3.60 5.99 3.68
N ILE A 45 -3.45 5.26 4.79
CA ILE A 45 -2.79 5.80 5.99
C ILE A 45 -1.31 6.07 5.73
N LYS A 46 -0.60 5.16 5.03
CA LYS A 46 0.82 5.35 4.69
C LYS A 46 1.03 6.62 3.86
N ASP A 47 0.16 6.86 2.89
CA ASP A 47 0.23 8.05 2.03
C ASP A 47 0.00 9.33 2.83
N TRP A 48 -0.99 9.36 3.73
CA TRP A 48 -1.20 10.51 4.59
C TRP A 48 -0.08 10.73 5.59
N ILE A 49 0.49 9.66 6.17
CA ILE A 49 1.67 9.77 7.04
C ILE A 49 2.82 10.42 6.27
N ARG A 50 3.05 9.98 5.03
CA ARG A 50 4.09 10.50 4.16
C ARG A 50 3.89 12.00 3.85
N GLU A 51 2.68 12.40 3.49
CA GLU A 51 2.29 13.80 3.26
C GLU A 51 2.50 14.65 4.54
N LEU A 52 1.98 14.19 5.68
CA LEU A 52 2.05 14.90 6.94
C LEU A 52 3.47 15.03 7.48
N ILE A 53 4.35 14.06 7.23
CA ILE A 53 5.79 14.17 7.54
C ILE A 53 6.40 15.31 6.73
N LEU A 54 6.15 15.37 5.42
CA LEU A 54 6.68 16.45 4.57
C LEU A 54 6.20 17.82 5.05
N ASP A 55 4.90 17.96 5.31
CA ASP A 55 4.32 19.23 5.79
C ASP A 55 4.95 19.66 7.11
N TYR A 56 5.12 18.71 8.04
CA TYR A 56 5.74 18.99 9.33
C TYR A 56 7.20 19.39 9.17
N GLU A 57 7.98 18.68 8.34
CA GLU A 57 9.38 19.00 8.09
C GLU A 57 9.53 20.38 7.44
N LEU A 58 8.75 20.70 6.40
CA LEU A 58 8.76 22.00 5.73
C LEU A 58 8.42 23.15 6.69
N GLU A 59 7.43 22.97 7.56
CA GLU A 59 7.04 23.98 8.54
C GLU A 59 8.12 24.20 9.60
N GLN A 60 8.83 23.15 10.03
CA GLN A 60 9.96 23.28 10.95
C GLN A 60 11.19 23.91 10.27
N GLU A 61 11.44 23.59 9.00
CA GLU A 61 12.50 24.23 8.20
C GLU A 61 12.25 25.74 8.05
N ARG A 62 10.99 26.15 7.81
CA ARG A 62 10.59 27.58 7.80
C ARG A 62 10.84 28.27 9.14
N LYS A 63 10.76 27.54 10.25
CA LYS A 63 11.11 28.01 11.60
C LYS A 63 12.62 27.95 11.88
N GLY A 64 13.43 27.60 10.90
CA GLY A 64 14.90 27.56 11.00
C GLY A 64 15.45 26.25 11.59
N LYS A 65 14.63 25.21 11.76
CA LYS A 65 15.10 23.92 12.26
C LYS A 65 15.90 23.18 11.17
N THR A 66 17.16 22.91 11.45
CA THR A 66 18.09 22.24 10.51
C THR A 66 18.61 20.89 11.02
N ARG A 67 18.37 20.57 12.31
CA ARG A 67 18.80 19.31 12.95
C ARG A 67 17.63 18.72 13.73
N TRP A 68 17.55 17.39 13.71
CA TRP A 68 16.49 16.60 14.34
C TRP A 68 17.09 15.71 15.43
N SER A 69 16.61 15.86 16.66
CA SER A 69 16.88 14.93 17.74
C SER A 69 15.89 13.74 17.71
N VAL A 70 16.19 12.69 18.48
CA VAL A 70 15.24 11.58 18.70
C VAL A 70 13.93 12.09 19.32
N SER A 71 14.01 13.06 20.23
CA SER A 71 12.82 13.67 20.84
C SER A 71 11.96 14.38 19.80
N ASP A 72 12.58 15.16 18.91
CA ASP A 72 11.86 15.85 17.82
C ASP A 72 11.15 14.86 16.89
N ARG A 73 11.82 13.75 16.54
CA ARG A 73 11.24 12.69 15.72
C ARG A 73 10.05 12.03 16.40
N ARG A 74 10.12 11.76 17.71
CA ARG A 74 8.98 11.23 18.47
C ARG A 74 7.78 12.18 18.46
N ILE A 75 8.03 13.48 18.67
CA ILE A 75 6.98 14.51 18.62
C ILE A 75 6.33 14.53 17.23
N MET A 76 7.13 14.54 16.17
CA MET A 76 6.65 14.48 14.79
C MET A 76 5.82 13.22 14.55
N THR A 77 6.33 12.03 14.89
CA THR A 77 5.60 10.76 14.68
C THR A 77 4.25 10.79 15.39
N THR A 78 4.20 11.18 16.67
CA THR A 78 2.94 11.25 17.43
C THR A 78 1.96 12.21 16.77
N TRP A 79 2.43 13.38 16.34
CA TRP A 79 1.59 14.38 15.67
C TRP A 79 1.06 13.89 14.31
N VAL A 80 1.92 13.26 13.52
CA VAL A 80 1.58 12.73 12.19
C VAL A 80 0.56 11.60 12.31
N ILE A 81 0.81 10.62 13.19
CA ILE A 81 -0.09 9.49 13.39
C ILE A 81 -1.45 9.97 13.88
N ALA A 82 -1.49 10.86 14.87
CA ALA A 82 -2.75 11.42 15.37
C ALA A 82 -3.56 12.07 14.23
N ARG A 83 -2.93 12.88 13.38
CA ARG A 83 -3.61 13.52 12.24
C ARG A 83 -4.04 12.53 11.15
N ALA A 84 -3.23 11.53 10.85
CA ALA A 84 -3.61 10.49 9.90
C ALA A 84 -4.86 9.72 10.37
N PHE A 85 -4.95 9.42 11.67
CA PHE A 85 -6.13 8.79 12.26
C PHE A 85 -7.36 9.72 12.29
N GLU A 86 -7.20 11.02 12.53
CA GLU A 86 -8.32 11.96 12.40
C GLU A 86 -8.86 12.00 10.95
N ARG A 87 -7.97 11.96 9.95
CA ARG A 87 -8.40 11.83 8.54
C ARG A 87 -9.10 10.50 8.29
N LEU A 88 -8.61 9.39 8.86
CA LEU A 88 -9.21 8.07 8.70
C LEU A 88 -10.66 8.02 9.20
N LYS A 89 -10.97 8.70 10.31
CA LYS A 89 -12.34 8.76 10.85
C LYS A 89 -13.34 9.32 9.83
N THR A 90 -12.91 10.15 8.89
CA THR A 90 -13.76 10.69 7.82
C THR A 90 -14.05 9.68 6.70
N LYS A 91 -13.36 8.53 6.69
CA LYS A 91 -13.47 7.48 5.67
C LYS A 91 -14.25 6.26 6.16
N LYS A 92 -15.32 6.50 6.93
CA LYS A 92 -16.18 5.46 7.49
C LYS A 92 -16.65 4.47 6.42
N ASP A 93 -17.18 4.96 5.30
CA ASP A 93 -17.73 4.12 4.24
C ASP A 93 -16.68 3.21 3.60
N LEU A 94 -15.43 3.68 3.47
CA LEU A 94 -14.31 2.87 2.97
C LEU A 94 -13.98 1.75 3.94
N ILE A 95 -13.97 2.03 5.24
CA ILE A 95 -13.72 1.02 6.27
C ILE A 95 -14.84 -0.02 6.27
N GLU A 96 -16.09 0.41 6.31
CA GLU A 96 -17.25 -0.50 6.26
C GLU A 96 -17.21 -1.38 5.02
N LYS A 97 -16.97 -0.77 3.84
CA LYS A 97 -16.84 -1.50 2.59
C LYS A 97 -15.69 -2.51 2.63
N ALA A 98 -14.52 -2.15 3.15
CA ALA A 98 -13.37 -3.05 3.21
C ALA A 98 -13.65 -4.31 4.05
N PHE A 99 -14.41 -4.17 5.14
CA PHE A 99 -14.82 -5.31 5.97
C PHE A 99 -15.96 -6.12 5.35
N LEU A 100 -16.84 -5.47 4.58
CA LEU A 100 -17.93 -6.12 3.87
C LEU A 100 -17.41 -6.93 2.67
N ASP A 101 -16.54 -6.34 1.87
CA ASP A 101 -15.94 -6.94 0.67
C ASP A 101 -15.26 -8.28 1.02
N VAL A 102 -14.57 -8.37 2.15
CA VAL A 102 -13.91 -9.61 2.59
C VAL A 102 -14.81 -10.57 3.39
N GLY A 103 -16.09 -10.26 3.55
CA GLY A 103 -17.04 -11.13 4.24
C GLY A 103 -16.91 -11.17 5.77
N ILE A 104 -16.22 -10.21 6.42
CA ILE A 104 -16.09 -10.21 7.89
C ILE A 104 -17.36 -9.70 8.57
N THR A 105 -18.07 -8.76 7.93
CA THR A 105 -19.27 -8.11 8.50
C THR A 105 -20.58 -8.57 7.87
N VAL A 106 -20.55 -9.60 7.02
CA VAL A 106 -21.75 -10.22 6.45
C VAL A 106 -22.46 -11.09 7.49
N ARG A 107 -23.75 -11.32 7.29
CA ARG A 107 -24.52 -12.23 8.12
C ARG A 107 -24.10 -13.69 7.91
N PRO A 108 -24.03 -14.49 8.97
CA PRO A 108 -23.64 -15.90 8.88
C PRO A 108 -24.74 -16.82 8.30
N ASP A 109 -25.93 -16.29 8.05
CA ASP A 109 -27.07 -17.05 7.48
C ASP A 109 -27.03 -17.14 5.95
N GLY A 110 -25.97 -16.61 5.32
CA GLY A 110 -25.79 -16.60 3.86
C GLY A 110 -26.61 -15.53 3.14
N SER A 111 -27.47 -14.77 3.83
CA SER A 111 -28.35 -13.77 3.21
C SER A 111 -27.61 -12.57 2.59
N GLN A 112 -26.31 -12.46 2.83
CA GLN A 112 -25.45 -11.35 2.39
C GLN A 112 -24.20 -11.83 1.62
N ASP A 113 -24.12 -13.10 1.22
CA ASP A 113 -22.95 -13.65 0.52
C ASP A 113 -22.71 -12.92 -0.81
N ASN A 114 -23.77 -12.44 -1.45
CA ASN A 114 -23.72 -11.63 -2.66
C ASN A 114 -23.03 -10.25 -2.48
N LEU A 115 -22.73 -9.84 -1.25
CA LEU A 115 -22.01 -8.60 -0.95
C LEU A 115 -20.49 -8.81 -0.85
N ILE A 116 -20.03 -10.06 -0.77
CA ILE A 116 -18.61 -10.39 -0.70
C ILE A 116 -17.98 -10.16 -2.07
N ARG A 117 -16.88 -9.40 -2.10
CA ARG A 117 -16.11 -9.07 -3.30
C ARG A 117 -14.62 -9.13 -3.01
N ILE A 118 -14.03 -10.30 -3.23
CA ILE A 118 -12.60 -10.52 -3.02
C ILE A 118 -11.82 -10.04 -4.25
N LYS A 119 -10.78 -9.22 -4.03
CA LYS A 119 -9.90 -8.74 -5.10
C LYS A 119 -9.31 -9.91 -5.88
N GLY A 120 -9.50 -9.92 -7.20
CA GLY A 120 -8.98 -10.95 -8.10
C GLY A 120 -9.83 -12.23 -8.19
N ILE A 121 -11.04 -12.23 -7.63
CA ILE A 121 -12.00 -13.32 -7.76
C ILE A 121 -13.32 -12.74 -8.25
N ASP A 122 -13.72 -13.08 -9.47
CA ASP A 122 -14.92 -12.53 -10.10
C ASP A 122 -16.21 -13.21 -9.62
N GLU A 123 -16.20 -14.53 -9.47
CA GLU A 123 -17.31 -15.32 -8.96
C GLU A 123 -16.84 -16.24 -7.83
N ILE A 124 -17.56 -16.20 -6.70
CA ILE A 124 -17.28 -17.01 -5.52
C ILE A 124 -18.34 -18.12 -5.45
N ASP A 125 -17.88 -19.36 -5.48
CA ASP A 125 -18.74 -20.52 -5.21
C ASP A 125 -18.85 -20.74 -3.70
N PHE A 126 -20.06 -20.52 -3.17
CA PHE A 126 -20.39 -20.73 -1.76
C PHE A 126 -20.90 -22.15 -1.47
N THR A 127 -20.84 -23.08 -2.43
CA THR A 127 -21.26 -24.47 -2.24
C THR A 127 -20.10 -25.37 -1.86
N GLY A 128 -20.40 -26.53 -1.25
CA GLY A 128 -19.38 -27.56 -0.97
C GLY A 128 -18.42 -27.28 0.17
N TRP A 129 -18.43 -26.09 0.79
CA TRP A 129 -17.55 -25.73 1.91
C TRP A 129 -17.72 -26.63 3.14
N GLU A 130 -18.93 -27.13 3.39
CA GLU A 130 -19.24 -28.04 4.51
C GLU A 130 -18.55 -29.40 4.39
N THR A 131 -18.30 -29.82 3.14
CA THR A 131 -17.66 -31.09 2.81
C THR A 131 -16.20 -30.93 2.43
N ALA A 132 -15.70 -29.70 2.35
CA ALA A 132 -14.32 -29.43 2.04
C ALA A 132 -13.44 -29.96 3.17
N SER A 133 -12.39 -30.71 2.82
CA SER A 133 -11.39 -31.16 3.78
C SER A 133 -10.72 -29.94 4.42
N GLU A 134 -10.54 -29.95 5.75
CA GLU A 134 -9.74 -28.92 6.43
C GLU A 134 -8.38 -28.77 5.73
N ILE A 135 -8.12 -27.57 5.21
CA ILE A 135 -6.84 -27.26 4.60
C ILE A 135 -5.85 -27.06 5.74
N THR A 136 -4.96 -28.05 5.95
CA THR A 136 -3.84 -27.91 6.87
C THR A 136 -2.88 -26.84 6.34
N ILE A 137 -2.97 -25.63 6.87
CA ILE A 137 -2.00 -24.56 6.62
C ILE A 137 -0.67 -25.04 7.22
N LYS A 138 0.30 -25.38 6.38
CA LYS A 138 1.66 -25.73 6.82
C LYS A 138 2.25 -24.52 7.54
N SER A 139 2.66 -24.69 8.79
CA SER A 139 3.45 -23.69 9.51
C SER A 139 4.78 -23.51 8.81
N GLU A 140 5.15 -22.27 8.48
CA GLU A 140 6.51 -21.96 8.02
C GLU A 140 7.56 -22.36 9.06
N GLU A 141 8.75 -22.69 8.56
CA GLU A 141 9.96 -22.91 9.34
C GLU A 141 10.36 -21.61 10.07
N LEU A 142 10.86 -21.74 11.30
CA LEU A 142 11.26 -20.61 12.15
C LEU A 142 12.34 -19.75 11.46
N VAL A 143 11.94 -18.63 10.86
CA VAL A 143 12.90 -17.63 10.37
C VAL A 143 13.56 -16.92 11.56
N SER A 144 14.88 -16.78 11.51
CA SER A 144 15.72 -16.19 12.56
C SER A 144 15.29 -14.75 12.91
N ARG A 145 15.15 -14.47 14.21
CA ARG A 145 14.87 -13.13 14.79
C ARG A 145 15.89 -12.04 14.46
N LEU A 146 17.00 -12.40 13.82
CA LEU A 146 18.08 -11.46 13.47
C LEU A 146 17.99 -10.98 12.01
N CYS A 147 16.95 -11.37 11.27
CA CYS A 147 16.68 -10.85 9.93
C CYS A 147 15.74 -9.62 9.93
N ASP A 148 15.45 -9.05 11.10
CA ASP A 148 14.63 -7.84 11.25
C ASP A 148 15.46 -6.56 10.99
N GLU A 149 16.30 -6.56 9.96
CA GLU A 149 16.54 -5.29 9.25
C GLU A 149 15.30 -5.03 8.39
N GLU A 150 14.17 -4.72 9.05
CA GLU A 150 13.09 -3.98 8.41
C GLU A 150 13.65 -2.58 8.08
N GLU A 151 14.42 -2.50 7.01
CA GLU A 151 14.19 -1.42 6.07
C GLU A 151 12.68 -1.44 5.80
N LEU A 152 12.01 -0.29 5.85
CA LEU A 152 10.63 -0.16 5.41
C LEU A 152 10.56 -0.59 3.95
N SER A 153 10.53 -1.91 3.69
CA SER A 153 10.33 -2.47 2.39
C SER A 153 8.84 -2.28 2.12
N PHE A 154 8.58 -1.26 1.32
CA PHE A 154 7.30 -1.14 0.68
C PHE A 154 7.17 -2.39 -0.19
N GLY A 155 6.09 -3.14 0.02
CA GLY A 155 5.91 -4.46 -0.60
C GLY A 155 5.99 -4.40 -2.14
N PRO A 156 6.02 -5.56 -2.81
CA PRO A 156 6.27 -5.68 -4.25
C PRO A 156 5.20 -5.05 -5.17
N GLU A 157 4.22 -4.31 -4.63
CA GLU A 157 3.23 -3.55 -5.40
C GLU A 157 3.68 -2.12 -5.73
N ASP A 158 4.82 -1.66 -5.22
CA ASP A 158 5.36 -0.36 -5.61
C ASP A 158 6.05 -0.50 -7.00
N GLU A 159 5.23 -0.57 -8.06
CA GLU A 159 5.55 0.27 -9.22
C GLU A 159 5.90 1.66 -8.68
N LEU A 160 6.85 2.37 -9.29
CA LEU A 160 7.13 3.77 -8.95
C LEU A 160 5.83 4.59 -9.13
N ASP A 161 4.99 4.60 -8.10
CA ASP A 161 3.74 5.32 -8.06
C ASP A 161 4.12 6.80 -8.11
N GLU A 162 3.36 7.63 -8.84
CA GLU A 162 3.69 9.07 -8.97
C GLU A 162 3.91 9.71 -7.59
N ASP A 163 3.19 9.22 -6.58
CA ASP A 163 3.30 9.59 -5.18
C ASP A 163 4.68 9.34 -4.54
N ILE A 164 5.39 8.28 -4.95
CA ILE A 164 6.75 7.97 -4.46
C ILE A 164 7.77 8.94 -5.08
N LEU A 165 7.64 9.21 -6.38
CA LEU A 165 8.50 10.16 -7.09
C LEU A 165 8.34 11.57 -6.52
N ILE A 166 7.10 12.04 -6.39
CA ILE A 166 6.78 13.36 -5.83
C ILE A 166 7.35 13.50 -4.42
N TYR A 167 7.15 12.48 -3.57
CA TYR A 167 7.70 12.46 -2.23
C TYR A 167 9.24 12.57 -2.22
N SER A 168 9.90 11.78 -3.06
CA SER A 168 11.36 11.76 -3.17
C SER A 168 11.90 13.12 -3.60
N LEU A 169 11.28 13.76 -4.61
CA LEU A 169 11.65 15.10 -5.07
C LEU A 169 11.44 16.16 -3.98
N LYS A 170 10.28 16.15 -3.29
CA LYS A 170 10.00 17.11 -2.21
C LYS A 170 10.98 17.00 -1.04
N LYS A 171 11.51 15.80 -0.75
CA LYS A 171 12.48 15.58 0.32
C LYS A 171 13.90 16.06 -0.02
N MET A 172 14.26 16.13 -1.31
CA MET A 172 15.61 16.54 -1.72
C MET A 172 15.93 17.99 -1.33
N LYS A 173 17.21 18.24 -1.03
CA LYS A 173 17.70 19.60 -0.76
C LYS A 173 17.79 20.37 -2.08
N ILE A 174 17.64 21.70 -2.03
CA ILE A 174 17.73 22.58 -3.21
C ILE A 174 18.99 22.30 -4.06
N PRO A 175 20.20 22.12 -3.51
CA PRO A 175 21.37 21.79 -4.34
C PRO A 175 21.25 20.46 -5.09
N GLN A 176 20.62 19.45 -4.49
CA GLN A 176 20.40 18.14 -5.12
C GLN A 176 19.36 18.24 -6.24
N LEU A 177 18.26 18.95 -5.99
CA LEU A 177 17.24 19.24 -7.01
C LEU A 177 17.82 20.00 -8.20
N LYS A 178 18.66 21.00 -7.92
CA LYS A 178 19.35 21.78 -8.96
C LYS A 178 20.32 20.91 -9.78
N GLN A 179 21.06 20.02 -9.12
CA GLN A 179 21.95 19.08 -9.80
C GLN A 179 21.16 18.11 -10.68
N LEU A 180 20.03 17.60 -10.19
CA LEU A 180 19.15 16.69 -10.92
C LEU A 180 18.51 17.38 -12.14
N ALA A 181 17.98 18.59 -11.96
CA ALA A 181 17.44 19.41 -13.05
C ALA A 181 18.49 19.72 -14.12
N SER A 182 19.72 20.10 -13.72
CA SER A 182 20.82 20.34 -14.66
C SER A 182 21.19 19.10 -15.47
N ARG A 183 21.18 17.90 -14.86
CA ARG A 183 21.47 16.64 -15.56
C ARG A 183 20.44 16.32 -16.63
N ASN A 184 19.17 16.63 -16.37
CA ASN A 184 18.07 16.43 -17.31
C ASN A 184 17.82 17.64 -18.23
N SER A 185 18.77 18.59 -18.31
CA SER A 185 18.67 19.79 -19.14
C SER A 185 17.43 20.67 -18.86
N LEU A 186 16.95 20.66 -17.62
CA LEU A 186 15.83 21.47 -17.14
C LEU A 186 16.31 22.79 -16.52
N THR A 187 15.38 23.75 -16.38
CA THR A 187 15.69 25.07 -15.82
C THR A 187 15.95 24.99 -14.32
N VAL A 188 17.03 25.65 -13.87
CA VAL A 188 17.52 25.56 -12.48
C VAL A 188 17.16 26.81 -11.65
N LYS A 189 16.44 27.75 -12.26
CA LYS A 189 16.03 29.03 -11.67
C LYS A 189 14.62 28.92 -11.09
N GLY A 190 14.46 29.24 -9.80
CA GLY A 190 13.16 29.21 -9.13
C GLY A 190 13.28 28.89 -7.64
N ARG A 191 12.13 28.87 -6.95
CA ARG A 191 11.96 28.31 -5.61
C ARG A 191 12.01 26.77 -5.70
N LYS A 192 12.15 26.11 -4.55
CA LYS A 192 12.23 24.64 -4.46
C LYS A 192 11.04 23.97 -5.18
N ASP A 193 9.84 24.50 -4.94
CA ASP A 193 8.60 23.95 -5.49
C ASP A 193 8.57 24.03 -7.02
N ASP A 194 9.04 25.14 -7.60
CA ASP A 194 9.11 25.32 -9.06
C ASP A 194 10.01 24.27 -9.73
N ILE A 195 11.13 23.90 -9.07
CA ILE A 195 12.08 22.89 -9.58
C ILE A 195 11.48 21.48 -9.44
N VAL A 196 10.79 21.21 -8.34
CA VAL A 196 10.11 19.92 -8.10
C VAL A 196 9.00 19.70 -9.13
N GLU A 197 8.19 20.71 -9.43
CA GLU A 197 7.12 20.64 -10.42
C GLU A 197 7.65 20.37 -11.83
N GLN A 198 8.73 21.04 -12.23
CA GLN A 198 9.39 20.78 -13.52
C GLN A 198 9.93 19.36 -13.64
N LEU A 199 10.57 18.84 -12.58
CA LEU A 199 11.08 17.47 -12.55
C LEU A 199 9.94 16.44 -12.57
N GLN A 200 8.85 16.70 -11.85
CA GLN A 200 7.67 15.85 -11.87
C GLN A 200 7.06 15.74 -13.27
N GLN A 201 6.86 16.88 -13.95
CA GLN A 201 6.32 16.90 -15.32
C GLN A 201 7.24 16.20 -16.33
N TYR A 202 8.55 16.31 -16.14
CA TYR A 202 9.54 15.65 -16.99
C TYR A 202 9.41 14.12 -16.90
N TYR A 203 9.43 13.56 -15.68
CA TYR A 203 9.34 12.13 -15.47
C TYR A 203 7.95 11.54 -15.80
N ALA A 204 6.88 12.31 -15.59
CA ALA A 204 5.54 11.90 -16.03
C ALA A 204 5.45 11.78 -17.57
N LYS A 205 6.12 12.68 -18.31
CA LYS A 205 6.19 12.61 -19.78
C LYS A 205 7.04 11.43 -20.27
N GLU A 206 8.20 11.18 -19.67
CA GLU A 206 9.03 10.01 -20.02
C GLU A 206 8.27 8.69 -19.82
N ARG A 207 7.45 8.58 -18.76
CA ARG A 207 6.62 7.39 -18.52
C ARG A 207 5.57 7.20 -19.62
N SER A 208 4.82 8.25 -19.96
CA SER A 208 3.84 8.20 -21.05
C SER A 208 4.45 7.85 -22.41
N GLN A 209 5.73 8.20 -22.63
CA GLN A 209 6.43 7.93 -23.88
C GLN A 209 6.95 6.49 -23.96
N ASN A 210 7.31 5.89 -22.83
CA ASN A 210 7.74 4.49 -22.73
C ASN A 210 6.57 3.50 -22.69
N ASP A 211 5.38 3.92 -22.24
CA ASP A 211 4.16 3.09 -22.26
C ASP A 211 3.45 3.08 -23.62
N CYS A 212 3.81 3.98 -24.54
CA CYS A 212 3.30 4.01 -25.90
C CYS A 212 4.15 3.13 -26.83
N ILE A 213 4.00 1.81 -26.72
CA ILE A 213 4.39 0.90 -27.81
C ILE A 213 3.28 1.00 -28.87
N THR A 214 3.50 1.77 -29.93
CA THR A 214 2.67 1.67 -31.14
C THR A 214 2.95 0.34 -31.82
N VAL A 215 2.01 -0.60 -31.72
CA VAL A 215 1.99 -1.81 -32.54
C VAL A 215 1.67 -1.39 -33.97
N GLN A 216 2.65 -1.44 -34.86
CA GLN A 216 2.39 -1.48 -36.30
C GLN A 216 1.76 -2.85 -36.58
N ILE A 217 0.47 -2.86 -36.87
CA ILE A 217 -0.22 -4.05 -37.37
C ILE A 217 0.02 -4.07 -38.88
N ASP A 218 0.98 -4.86 -39.32
CA ASP A 218 1.04 -5.28 -40.72
C ASP A 218 -0.13 -6.24 -40.96
N VAL A 219 -1.12 -5.77 -41.72
CA VAL A 219 -2.24 -6.60 -42.17
C VAL A 219 -1.77 -7.36 -43.39
N GLU A 220 -1.39 -8.64 -43.23
CA GLU A 220 -1.36 -9.57 -44.34
C GLU A 220 -2.80 -9.92 -44.72
N GLU A 221 -3.25 -9.45 -45.89
CA GLU A 221 -4.52 -9.84 -46.49
C GLU A 221 -4.42 -11.29 -46.99
N ASP A 222 -4.93 -12.23 -46.19
CA ASP A 222 -5.20 -13.60 -46.66
C ASP A 222 -6.41 -13.58 -47.61
N VAL A 223 -6.10 -13.67 -48.90
CA VAL A 223 -7.07 -13.86 -49.99
C VAL A 223 -7.65 -15.27 -49.89
N PHE A 224 -8.88 -15.40 -49.38
CA PHE A 224 -9.67 -16.61 -49.51
C PHE A 224 -10.09 -16.79 -50.99
N THR A 225 -9.49 -17.75 -51.69
CA THR A 225 -10.03 -18.30 -52.94
C THR A 225 -10.99 -19.44 -52.60
N VAL A 226 -12.24 -19.30 -53.03
CA VAL A 226 -13.26 -20.35 -52.99
C VAL A 226 -13.24 -21.07 -54.34
N ASP A 227 -13.00 -22.38 -54.32
CA ASP A 227 -13.38 -23.32 -55.39
C ASP A 227 -14.24 -24.44 -54.79
#